data_AF-E0YVR0-F1
#
_entry.id   AF-E0YVR0-F1
#
_cell.length_a   1.000
_cell.length_b   1.000
_cell.length_c   1.000
_cell.angle_alpha   90.00
_cell.angle_beta   90.00
_cell.angle_gamma   90.00
#
_symmetry.space_group_name_H-M   'P 1'
#
loop_
_entity.id
_entity.type
_entity.pdbx_description
1 polymer ?
#
loop_
_entity_poly.entity_id
_entity_poly.type
_entity_poly.pdbx_seq_one_letter_code
_entity_poly.pdbx_strand_id
1 'polypeptide(L)'
;DYIFYTDWAWTSFTVFSISQTLMLTVGAVYYLTFTGVVGTATYYGLIMTVYTWVAKGAWFSLGYPYDFIVTPVWIPSAILLDLAYWATKKNKHSLILFGGVLVGMSLPLFNMVNLITVADPLETAFKYPRPTLPPYMTP
;
A
#
# COMPACT_ATOMS: atom_id res chain seq x y z
N ASP A 1 1.10 -8.49 7.09
CA ASP A 1 1.96 -9.57 6.56
C ASP A 1 2.22 -9.49 5.06
N TYR A 2 1.19 -9.37 4.21
CA TYR A 2 1.38 -9.20 2.75
C TYR A 2 2.16 -7.93 2.32
N ILE A 3 2.41 -6.98 3.22
CA ILE A 3 3.30 -5.83 2.98
C ILE A 3 4.77 -6.18 3.32
N PHE A 4 5.00 -7.14 4.22
CA PHE A 4 6.35 -7.46 4.70
C PHE A 4 7.11 -8.40 3.77
N TYR A 5 6.41 -9.11 2.89
CA TYR A 5 7.00 -10.14 2.03
C TYR A 5 6.57 -9.93 0.59
N THR A 6 7.52 -9.59 -0.28
CA THR A 6 7.24 -9.29 -1.69
C THR A 6 6.67 -10.50 -2.45
N ASP A 7 7.14 -11.70 -2.13
CA ASP A 7 6.59 -12.97 -2.66
C ASP A 7 5.11 -13.13 -2.33
N TRP A 8 4.68 -12.82 -1.11
CA TRP A 8 3.27 -12.92 -0.74
C TRP A 8 2.44 -11.83 -1.43
N ALA A 9 2.99 -10.62 -1.55
CA ALA A 9 2.35 -9.55 -2.32
C ALA A 9 2.16 -9.94 -3.79
N TRP A 10 3.09 -10.73 -4.34
CA TRP A 10 3.06 -11.22 -5.71
C TRP A 10 2.09 -12.39 -5.89
N THR A 11 2.24 -13.47 -5.13
CA THR A 11 1.43 -14.70 -5.26
C THR A 11 -0.01 -14.49 -4.81
N SER A 12 -0.29 -13.51 -3.96
CA SER A 12 -1.62 -13.18 -3.45
C SER A 12 -1.99 -11.73 -3.72
N PHE A 13 -1.68 -11.26 -4.94
CA PHE A 13 -1.86 -9.88 -5.36
C PHE A 13 -3.27 -9.31 -5.13
N THR A 14 -4.32 -10.12 -5.30
CA THR A 14 -5.71 -9.70 -5.03
C THR A 14 -5.93 -9.40 -3.55
N VAL A 15 -5.45 -10.26 -2.65
CA VAL A 15 -5.59 -10.08 -1.20
C VAL A 15 -4.82 -8.84 -0.75
N PHE A 16 -3.58 -8.70 -1.24
CA PHE A 16 -2.76 -7.52 -1.02
C PHE A 16 -3.48 -6.25 -1.50
N SER A 17 -3.98 -6.24 -2.73
CA SER A 17 -4.65 -5.09 -3.33
C SER A 17 -5.92 -4.66 -2.58
N ILE A 18 -6.77 -5.60 -2.19
CA ILE A 18 -7.98 -5.29 -1.39
C ILE A 18 -7.59 -4.75 -0.03
N SER A 19 -6.61 -5.37 0.64
CA SER A 19 -6.11 -4.92 1.93
C SER A 19 -5.57 -3.49 1.87
N GLN A 20 -4.71 -3.17 0.89
CA GLN A 20 -4.14 -1.82 0.75
C GLN A 20 -5.21 -0.80 0.38
N THR A 21 -6.15 -1.17 -0.48
CA THR A 21 -7.26 -0.30 -0.90
C THR A 21 -8.16 0.05 0.27
N LEU A 22 -8.56 -0.94 1.07
CA LEU A 22 -9.40 -0.71 2.25
C LEU A 22 -8.68 0.13 3.29
N MET A 23 -7.43 -0.19 3.58
CA MET A 23 -6.62 0.55 4.54
C MET A 23 -6.46 2.02 4.16
N LEU A 24 -6.16 2.31 2.89
CA LEU A 24 -6.06 3.69 2.40
C LEU A 24 -7.43 4.37 2.40
N THR A 25 -8.44 3.75 1.78
CA THR A 25 -9.74 4.39 1.55
C THR A 25 -10.45 4.68 2.87
N VAL A 26 -10.56 3.70 3.75
CA VAL A 26 -11.28 3.87 5.03
C VAL A 26 -10.54 4.85 5.93
N GLY A 27 -9.22 4.70 6.09
CA GLY A 27 -8.42 5.58 6.93
C GLY A 27 -8.41 7.02 6.41
N ALA A 28 -8.09 7.21 5.14
CA ALA A 28 -8.00 8.54 4.54
C ALA A 28 -9.36 9.24 4.50
N VAL A 29 -10.46 8.55 4.15
CA VAL A 29 -11.81 9.14 4.14
C VAL A 29 -12.24 9.55 5.55
N TYR A 30 -11.93 8.74 6.57
CA TYR A 30 -12.22 9.11 7.96
C TYR A 30 -11.54 10.44 8.34
N TYR A 31 -10.22 10.55 8.15
CA TYR A 31 -9.49 11.78 8.49
C TYR A 31 -9.89 12.97 7.60
N LEU A 32 -10.11 12.74 6.31
CA LEU A 32 -10.48 13.78 5.35
C LEU A 32 -11.87 14.36 5.66
N THR A 33 -12.82 13.51 6.05
CA THR A 33 -14.18 13.97 6.42
C THR A 33 -14.24 14.61 7.80
N PHE A 34 -13.34 14.26 8.70
CA PHE A 34 -13.18 14.90 10.00
C PHE A 34 -12.54 16.29 9.89
N THR A 35 -11.44 16.39 9.15
CA THR A 35 -10.69 17.65 8.98
C THR A 35 -11.34 18.61 7.98
N GLY A 36 -11.95 18.08 6.91
CA GLY A 36 -12.54 18.89 5.83
C GLY A 36 -11.54 19.63 4.95
N VAL A 37 -10.23 19.35 5.11
CA VAL A 37 -9.13 19.99 4.39
C VAL A 37 -8.65 19.08 3.27
N VAL A 38 -8.63 19.59 2.04
CA VAL A 38 -8.08 18.87 0.89
C VAL A 38 -6.57 18.74 1.08
N GLY A 39 -6.05 17.52 0.96
CA GLY A 39 -4.65 17.17 1.23
C GLY A 39 -4.50 16.20 2.41
N THR A 40 -5.54 16.00 3.21
CA THR A 40 -5.51 15.05 4.33
C THR A 40 -5.36 13.60 3.86
N ALA A 41 -5.95 13.21 2.72
CA ALA A 41 -5.77 11.85 2.22
C ALA A 41 -4.32 11.60 1.77
N THR A 42 -3.74 12.56 1.04
CA THR A 42 -2.34 12.52 0.61
C THR A 42 -1.40 12.52 1.81
N TYR A 43 -1.70 13.30 2.86
CA TYR A 43 -0.93 13.30 4.10
C TYR A 43 -0.97 11.93 4.80
N TYR A 44 -2.13 11.29 4.86
CA TYR A 44 -2.25 9.92 5.36
C TYR A 44 -1.41 8.93 4.53
N GLY A 45 -1.48 9.01 3.21
CA GLY A 45 -0.65 8.21 2.30
C GLY A 45 0.85 8.43 2.50
N LEU A 46 1.27 9.68 2.75
CA LEU A 46 2.65 10.04 3.05
C LEU A 46 3.12 9.39 4.35
N ILE A 47 2.32 9.48 5.42
CA ILE A 47 2.65 8.85 6.72
C ILE A 47 2.87 7.34 6.53
N MET A 48 1.93 6.66 5.86
CA MET A 48 2.03 5.23 5.59
C MET A 48 3.27 4.88 4.78
N THR A 49 3.59 5.70 3.78
CA THR A 49 4.82 5.57 2.99
C THR A 49 6.05 5.68 3.90
N VAL A 50 6.20 6.75 4.68
CA VAL A 50 7.34 6.94 5.57
C VAL A 50 7.50 5.78 6.55
N TYR A 51 6.42 5.34 7.21
CA TYR A 51 6.48 4.22 8.16
C TYR A 51 6.98 2.94 7.51
N THR A 52 6.47 2.60 6.32
CA THR A 52 6.90 1.37 5.63
C THR A 52 8.33 1.45 5.11
N TRP A 53 8.79 2.63 4.70
CA TRP A 53 10.19 2.84 4.32
C TRP A 53 11.14 2.75 5.51
N VAL A 54 10.78 3.33 6.67
CA VAL A 54 11.55 3.18 7.90
C VAL A 54 11.62 1.71 8.31
N ALA A 55 10.50 1.00 8.25
CA ALA A 55 10.47 -0.44 8.51
C ALA A 55 11.41 -1.18 7.54
N LYS A 56 11.30 -0.95 6.23
CA LYS A 56 12.18 -1.55 5.21
C LYS A 56 13.67 -1.26 5.46
N GLY A 57 14.00 -0.05 5.89
CA GLY A 57 15.37 0.31 6.29
C GLY A 57 15.91 -0.54 7.46
N ALA A 58 15.06 -0.90 8.42
CA ALA A 58 15.44 -1.80 9.52
C ALA A 58 15.72 -3.25 9.05
N TRP A 59 15.12 -3.68 7.94
CA TRP A 59 15.45 -4.99 7.36
C TRP A 59 16.79 -4.98 6.62
N PHE A 60 17.18 -3.83 6.04
CA PHE A 60 18.50 -3.68 5.44
C PHE A 60 19.62 -3.75 6.46
N SER A 61 19.44 -3.16 7.64
CA SER A 61 20.43 -3.29 8.71
C SER A 61 20.55 -4.71 9.25
N LEU A 62 19.55 -5.57 9.03
CA LEU A 62 19.58 -7.00 9.34
C LEU A 62 20.15 -7.87 8.20
N GLY A 63 20.56 -7.27 7.07
CA GLY A 63 21.19 -7.97 5.94
C GLY A 63 20.22 -8.54 4.90
N TYR A 64 18.93 -8.20 4.96
CA TYR A 64 17.96 -8.58 3.94
C TYR A 64 18.05 -7.64 2.71
N PRO A 65 17.81 -8.15 1.49
CA PRO A 65 17.95 -7.36 0.27
C PRO A 65 16.81 -6.35 0.09
N TYR A 66 17.02 -5.38 -0.80
CA TYR A 66 16.03 -4.34 -1.14
C TYR A 66 14.66 -4.90 -1.52
N ASP A 67 14.67 -6.00 -2.26
CA ASP A 67 13.47 -6.60 -2.85
C ASP A 67 12.72 -7.53 -1.88
N PHE A 68 13.24 -7.75 -0.67
CA PHE A 68 12.63 -8.63 0.31
C PHE A 68 11.27 -8.13 0.82
N ILE A 69 11.14 -6.80 0.95
CA ILE A 69 9.95 -6.12 1.47
C ILE A 69 9.32 -5.24 0.40
N VAL A 70 8.01 -5.40 0.20
CA VAL A 70 7.24 -4.54 -0.69
C VAL A 70 6.95 -3.20 -0.02
N THR A 71 7.11 -2.13 -0.77
CA THR A 71 6.64 -0.78 -0.39
C THR A 71 5.48 -0.41 -1.31
N PRO A 72 4.23 -0.51 -0.84
CA PRO A 72 3.07 -0.14 -1.63
C PRO A 72 3.09 1.35 -2.03
N VAL A 73 2.44 1.67 -3.14
CA VAL A 73 2.44 3.02 -3.74
C VAL A 73 1.08 3.69 -3.48
N TRP A 74 0.93 4.35 -2.33
CA TRP A 74 -0.35 4.96 -1.93
C TRP A 74 -0.58 6.38 -2.44
N ILE A 75 0.49 7.17 -2.62
CA ILE A 75 0.40 8.62 -2.82
C ILE A 75 -0.46 9.01 -4.04
N PRO A 76 -0.26 8.43 -5.25
CA PRO A 76 -1.07 8.80 -6.40
C PRO A 76 -2.58 8.56 -6.20
N SER A 77 -2.95 7.43 -5.60
CA SER A 77 -4.34 7.12 -5.28
C SER A 77 -4.91 8.02 -4.17
N ALA A 78 -4.10 8.40 -3.20
CA ALA A 78 -4.49 9.35 -2.15
C ALA A 78 -4.77 10.76 -2.71
N ILE A 79 -3.97 11.20 -3.69
CA ILE A 79 -4.22 12.45 -4.43
C ILE A 79 -5.56 12.37 -5.17
N LEU A 80 -5.89 11.25 -5.81
CA LEU A 80 -7.18 11.07 -6.47
C LEU A 80 -8.36 11.18 -5.49
N LEU A 81 -8.20 10.69 -4.26
CA LEU A 81 -9.19 10.85 -3.18
C LEU A 81 -9.38 12.33 -2.80
N ASP A 82 -8.29 13.07 -2.61
CA ASP A 82 -8.32 14.50 -2.31
C ASP A 82 -8.97 15.31 -3.45
N LEU A 83 -8.62 15.01 -4.70
CA LEU A 83 -9.19 15.64 -5.88
C LEU A 83 -10.68 15.33 -6.03
N ALA A 84 -11.11 14.09 -5.79
CA ALA A 84 -12.52 13.72 -5.80
C ALA A 84 -13.32 14.47 -4.72
N TYR A 85 -12.76 14.61 -3.51
CA TYR A 85 -13.39 15.38 -2.44
C TYR A 85 -13.53 16.86 -2.81
N TRP A 86 -12.48 17.44 -3.38
CA TRP A 86 -12.49 18.83 -3.83
C TRP A 86 -13.48 19.06 -4.97
N ALA A 87 -13.42 18.25 -6.02
CA ALA A 87 -14.27 18.36 -7.20
C ALA A 87 -15.75 18.20 -6.88
N THR A 88 -16.09 17.39 -5.88
CA THR A 88 -17.47 17.17 -5.41
C THR A 88 -17.92 18.18 -4.35
N LYS A 89 -17.20 19.31 -4.21
CA LYS A 89 -17.48 20.37 -3.23
C LYS A 89 -17.59 19.82 -1.80
N LYS A 90 -16.70 18.89 -1.46
CA LYS A 90 -16.60 18.28 -0.12
C LYS A 90 -17.79 17.41 0.29
N ASN A 91 -18.52 16.84 -0.67
CA ASN A 91 -19.62 15.93 -0.38
C ASN A 91 -19.11 14.54 0.08
N LYS A 92 -19.56 14.09 1.25
CA LYS A 92 -19.12 12.82 1.87
C LYS A 92 -19.56 11.59 1.07
N HIS A 93 -20.78 11.57 0.55
CA HIS A 93 -21.30 10.43 -0.20
C HIS A 93 -20.63 10.32 -1.56
N SER A 94 -20.45 11.44 -2.25
CA SER A 94 -19.74 11.49 -3.53
C SER A 94 -18.27 11.09 -3.37
N LEU A 95 -17.63 11.47 -2.26
CA LEU A 95 -16.27 11.03 -1.93
C LEU A 95 -16.18 9.51 -1.80
N ILE A 96 -17.08 8.90 -1.03
CA ILE A 96 -17.07 7.44 -0.81
C ILE A 96 -17.29 6.71 -2.13
N LEU A 97 -18.23 7.17 -2.95
CA LEU A 97 -18.53 6.54 -4.23
C LEU A 97 -17.43 6.78 -5.26
N PHE A 98 -17.19 8.02 -5.67
CA PHE A 98 -16.24 8.35 -6.73
C PHE A 98 -14.79 8.19 -6.27
N GLY A 99 -14.44 8.74 -5.11
CA GLY A 99 -13.09 8.63 -4.56
C GLY A 99 -12.73 7.18 -4.21
N GLY A 100 -13.65 6.44 -3.61
CA GLY A 100 -13.45 5.01 -3.30
C GLY A 100 -13.23 4.16 -4.56
N VAL A 101 -14.04 4.37 -5.61
CA VAL A 101 -13.85 3.67 -6.90
C VAL A 101 -12.52 4.06 -7.55
N LEU A 102 -12.16 5.34 -7.57
CA LEU A 102 -10.89 5.80 -8.13
C LEU A 102 -9.69 5.16 -7.42
N VAL A 103 -9.71 5.05 -6.09
CA VAL A 103 -8.65 4.36 -5.34
C VAL A 103 -8.66 2.86 -5.61
N GLY A 104 -9.84 2.23 -5.60
CA GLY A 104 -9.97 0.79 -5.85
C GLY A 104 -9.50 0.35 -7.23
N MET A 105 -9.54 1.24 -8.22
CA MET A 105 -9.01 0.97 -9.55
C MET A 105 -7.52 1.35 -9.68
N SER A 106 -7.12 2.49 -9.12
CA SER A 106 -5.77 3.03 -9.32
C SER A 106 -4.71 2.37 -8.43
N LEU A 107 -5.04 2.06 -7.18
CA LEU A 107 -4.06 1.55 -6.21
C LEU A 107 -3.50 0.17 -6.62
N PRO A 108 -4.34 -0.80 -7.07
CA PRO A 108 -3.81 -2.06 -7.59
C PRO A 108 -2.93 -1.83 -8.82
N LEU A 109 -3.32 -0.92 -9.73
CA LEU A 109 -2.53 -0.63 -10.92
C LEU A 109 -1.12 -0.12 -10.56
N PHE A 110 -1.02 0.89 -9.69
CA PHE A 110 0.27 1.43 -9.28
C PHE A 110 1.13 0.40 -8.53
N ASN A 111 0.51 -0.40 -7.66
CA ASN A 111 1.20 -1.47 -6.97
C ASN A 111 1.71 -2.56 -7.90
N MET A 112 0.93 -2.93 -8.93
CA MET A 112 1.35 -3.91 -9.92
C MET A 112 2.54 -3.40 -10.71
N VAL A 113 2.49 -2.14 -11.18
CA VAL A 113 3.61 -1.49 -11.87
C VAL A 113 4.87 -1.46 -11.00
N ASN A 114 4.72 -1.25 -9.70
CA ASN A 114 5.86 -1.28 -8.77
C ASN A 114 6.37 -2.70 -8.49
N LEU A 115 5.52 -3.73 -8.55
CA LEU A 115 5.94 -5.10 -8.27
C LEU A 115 6.65 -5.73 -9.47
N ILE A 116 6.22 -5.44 -10.70
CA ILE A 116 6.84 -6.01 -11.92
C ILE A 116 8.28 -5.51 -12.16
N THR A 117 8.69 -4.42 -11.49
CA THR A 117 10.05 -3.86 -11.57
C THR A 117 11.01 -4.47 -10.56
N VAL A 118 10.51 -5.33 -9.67
CA VAL A 118 11.30 -5.99 -8.61
C VAL A 118 11.91 -7.28 -9.16
N ALA A 119 13.10 -7.66 -8.67
CA ALA A 119 13.71 -8.96 -8.97
C ALA A 119 12.81 -10.11 -8.50
N ASP A 120 12.99 -11.33 -9.03
CA ASP A 120 12.10 -12.46 -8.76
C ASP A 120 11.83 -12.63 -7.24
N PRO A 121 10.59 -12.33 -6.79
CA PRO A 121 10.25 -12.37 -5.38
C PRO A 121 10.38 -13.78 -4.79
N LEU A 122 10.14 -14.81 -5.59
CA LEU A 122 10.21 -16.20 -5.15
C LEU A 122 11.66 -16.63 -4.94
N GLU A 123 12.55 -16.32 -5.88
CA GLU A 123 13.98 -16.61 -5.74
C GLU A 123 14.54 -15.93 -4.48
N THR A 124 14.15 -14.68 -4.25
CA THR A 124 14.54 -13.93 -3.05
C THR A 124 14.03 -14.61 -1.77
N ALA A 125 12.79 -15.13 -1.77
CA ALA A 125 12.22 -15.80 -0.61
C ALA A 125 12.92 -17.12 -0.27
N PHE A 126 13.34 -17.91 -1.26
CA PHE A 126 14.12 -19.14 -1.04
C PHE A 126 15.54 -18.88 -0.54
N LYS A 127 16.17 -17.79 -1.00
CA LYS A 127 17.56 -17.46 -0.65
C LYS A 127 17.71 -16.87 0.76
N TYR A 128 16.69 -16.17 1.25
CA TYR A 128 16.75 -15.46 2.52
C TYR A 128 15.78 -16.07 3.55
N PRO A 129 16.27 -16.88 4.51
CA PRO A 129 15.43 -17.59 5.46
C PRO A 129 14.70 -16.65 6.43
N ARG A 130 13.52 -17.08 6.85
CA ARG A 130 12.60 -16.36 7.75
C ARG A 130 12.46 -17.15 9.06
N PRO A 131 13.38 -16.99 10.03
CA PRO A 131 13.45 -17.84 11.22
C PRO A 131 12.25 -17.71 12.17
N THR A 132 11.45 -16.66 12.02
CA THR A 132 10.26 -16.40 12.84
C THR A 132 8.97 -16.98 12.24
N LEU A 133 9.00 -17.51 11.02
CA LEU A 133 7.83 -18.13 10.39
C LEU A 133 7.82 -19.65 10.60
N PRO A 134 6.63 -20.27 10.75
CA PRO A 134 6.50 -21.72 10.75
C PRO A 134 6.96 -22.35 9.42
N PRO A 135 7.48 -23.60 9.41
CA PRO A 135 8.01 -24.25 8.20
C PRO A 135 7.02 -24.39 7.04
N TYR A 136 5.71 -24.39 7.31
CA TYR A 136 4.68 -24.48 6.28
C TYR A 136 4.29 -23.11 5.68
N MET A 137 4.80 -22.01 6.24
CA MET A 137 4.62 -20.65 5.73
C MET A 137 5.86 -20.12 5.00
N THR A 138 6.95 -20.88 5.01
CA THR A 138 8.14 -20.63 4.19
C THR A 138 8.04 -21.43 2.90
N PRO A 139 8.46 -20.87 1.75
CA PRO A 139 8.43 -21.57 0.47
C PRO A 139 9.36 -22.79 0.44
#